data_AF-A0A7C1HRX9-F1
#
_entry.id   AF-A0A7C1HRX9-F1
#
_cell.length_a   1.000
_cell.length_b   1.000
_cell.length_c   1.000
_cell.angle_alpha   90.00
_cell.angle_beta   90.00
_cell.angle_gamma   90.00
#
_symmetry.space_group_name_H-M   'P 1'
#
loop_
_entity.id
_entity.type
_entity.pdbx_description
1 polymer ?
#
loop_
_entity_poly.entity_id
_entity_poly.type
_entity_poly.pdbx_seq_one_letter_code
_entity_poly.pdbx_strand_id
1 'polypeptide(L)' 'MKEAQKKALAHIAAGGLYLDQPLAKYTTIGIGGPAACLYEPSDIRSLSSVLAFLNRESIQYLVIG' A
#
# COMPACT_ATOMS: atom_id res chain seq x y z
N MET A 1 3.99 -3.08 10.07
CA MET A 1 3.09 -4.14 9.54
C MET A 1 3.76 -5.49 9.70
N LYS A 2 3.01 -6.56 10.02
CA LYS A 2 3.58 -7.92 10.23
C LYS A 2 3.77 -8.66 8.90
N GLU A 3 4.69 -9.63 8.86
CA GLU A 3 4.97 -10.44 7.65
C GLU A 3 3.73 -11.21 7.15
N ALA A 4 2.88 -11.70 8.05
CA ALA A 4 1.62 -12.35 7.68
C ALA A 4 0.66 -11.38 6.96
N GLN A 5 0.60 -10.13 7.40
CA GLN A 5 -0.24 -9.09 6.79
C GLN A 5 0.28 -8.70 5.41
N LYS A 6 1.61 -8.64 5.22
CA LYS A 6 2.22 -8.39 3.89
C LYS A 6 1.84 -9.47 2.89
N LYS A 7 1.91 -10.75 3.28
CA LYS A 7 1.53 -11.88 2.40
C LYS A 7 0.06 -11.85 2.04
N ALA A 8 -0.83 -11.61 3.01
CA ALA A 8 -2.26 -11.49 2.75
C ALA A 8 -2.57 -10.31 1.82
N LEU A 9 -1.94 -9.16 2.07
CA LEU A 9 -2.11 -7.97 1.23
C LEU A 9 -1.64 -8.21 -0.21
N ALA A 10 -0.50 -8.89 -0.41
CA ALA A 10 0.01 -9.23 -1.73
C ALA A 10 -0.98 -10.10 -2.53
N HIS A 11 -1.67 -11.03 -1.86
CA HIS A 11 -2.68 -11.86 -2.50
C HIS A 11 -3.93 -11.06 -2.90
N ILE A 12 -4.38 -10.15 -2.03
CA ILE A 12 -5.58 -9.32 -2.27
C ILE A 12 -5.34 -8.25 -3.34
N ALA A 13 -4.15 -7.63 -3.30
CA ALA A 13 -3.77 -6.57 -4.23
C ALA A 13 -3.69 -7.07 -5.68
N ALA A 14 -3.39 -8.37 -5.87
CA ALA A 14 -3.28 -9.05 -7.17
C ALA A 14 -2.34 -8.34 -8.18
N GLY A 15 -1.41 -7.50 -7.70
CA GLY A 15 -0.53 -6.65 -8.49
C GLY A 15 -0.30 -5.29 -7.82
N GLY A 16 0.58 -4.46 -8.38
CA GLY A 16 0.78 -3.06 -7.95
C GLY A 16 1.26 -2.84 -6.51
N LEU A 17 1.69 -3.91 -5.81
CA LEU A 17 2.22 -3.83 -4.44
C LEU A 17 3.75 -3.84 -4.48
N TYR A 18 4.34 -2.79 -3.94
CA TYR A 18 5.78 -2.61 -3.83
C TYR A 18 6.19 -2.54 -2.36
N LEU A 19 7.27 -3.21 -2.01
CA LEU A 19 7.81 -3.22 -0.64
C LEU A 19 8.98 -2.25 -0.52
N ASP A 20 9.11 -1.67 0.67
CA ASP A 20 10.24 -0.83 1.08
C ASP A 20 10.60 0.29 0.06
N GLN A 21 9.56 0.92 -0.51
CA GLN A 21 9.75 1.96 -1.52
C GLN A 21 9.96 3.35 -0.91
N PRO A 22 10.98 4.12 -1.33
CA PRO A 22 11.17 5.48 -0.87
C PRO A 22 10.09 6.41 -1.42
N LEU A 23 9.32 7.04 -0.52
CA LEU A 23 8.26 7.98 -0.90
C LEU A 23 8.79 9.26 -1.55
N ALA A 24 10.08 9.59 -1.38
CA ALA A 24 10.73 10.70 -2.08
C ALA A 24 10.52 10.69 -3.61
N LYS A 25 10.37 9.52 -4.23
CA LYS A 25 10.09 9.41 -5.68
C LYS A 25 8.65 9.80 -6.07
N TYR A 26 7.76 9.86 -5.09
CA TYR A 26 6.32 10.05 -5.27
C TYR A 26 5.84 11.39 -4.71
N THR A 27 6.74 12.23 -4.16
CA THR A 27 6.41 13.56 -3.64
C THR A 27 7.08 14.65 -4.47
N THR A 28 6.37 15.74 -4.76
CA THR A 28 6.90 16.86 -5.57
C THR A 28 8.14 17.50 -4.96
N ILE A 29 8.23 17.53 -3.63
CA ILE A 29 9.37 18.08 -2.90
C ILE A 29 10.57 17.12 -2.83
N GLY A 30 10.44 15.88 -3.32
CA GLY A 30 11.52 14.89 -3.32
C GLY A 30 11.90 14.37 -1.93
N ILE A 31 10.99 14.49 -0.95
CA ILE A 31 11.24 14.10 0.45
C ILE A 31 10.20 13.04 0.85
N GLY A 32 10.68 11.95 1.46
CA GLY A 32 9.83 10.89 1.98
C GLY A 32 10.63 9.63 2.25
N GLY A 33 10.51 9.10 3.47
CA GLY A 33 11.16 7.85 3.88
C GLY A 33 10.58 6.61 3.19
N PRO A 34 11.12 5.42 3.48
CA PRO A 34 10.61 4.17 2.93
C PRO A 34 9.21 3.85 3.49
N ALA A 35 8.28 3.58 2.60
CA ALA A 35 6.99 2.97 2.95
C ALA A 35 7.17 1.45 3.04
N ALA A 36 6.66 0.85 4.12
CA ALA A 36 6.69 -0.61 4.29
C ALA A 36 5.97 -1.33 3.14
N CYS A 37 4.88 -0.74 2.65
CA CYS A 37 4.15 -1.16 1.46
C CYS A 37 3.65 0.09 0.74
N LEU A 38 3.85 0.14 -0.57
CA LEU A 38 3.23 1.08 -1.49
C LEU A 38 2.30 0.27 -2.41
N TYR A 39 1.05 0.70 -2.53
CA TYR A 39 0.08 0.03 -3.40
C TYR A 39 -0.47 1.03 -4.42
N GLU A 40 -0.34 0.68 -5.69
CA GLU A 40 -0.89 1.43 -6.82
C GLU A 40 -2.08 0.65 -7.40
N PRO A 41 -3.33 1.08 -7.12
CA PRO A 41 -4.51 0.37 -7.61
C PRO A 41 -4.66 0.53 -9.12
N SER A 42 -4.99 -0.56 -9.81
CA SER A 42 -5.31 -0.56 -11.25
C SER A 42 -6.75 -0.14 -11.56
N ASP A 43 -7.64 -0.30 -10.58
CA ASP A 43 -9.08 -0.07 -10.73
C ASP A 43 -9.75 0.09 -9.37
N ILE A 44 -11.01 0.53 -9.39
CA ILE A 44 -11.77 0.81 -8.17
C ILE A 44 -12.09 -0.44 -7.33
N ARG A 45 -12.22 -1.62 -7.96
CA ARG A 45 -12.56 -2.86 -7.24
C ARG A 45 -11.36 -3.39 -6.47
N SER A 46 -10.17 -3.33 -7.09
CA SER A 46 -8.92 -3.70 -6.42
C SER A 46 -8.61 -2.75 -5.26
N LEU A 47 -8.78 -1.43 -5.45
CA LEU A 47 -8.69 -0.45 -4.37
C LEU A 47 -9.66 -0.76 -3.21
N SER A 48 -10.95 -0.96 -3.52
CA SER A 48 -11.96 -1.26 -2.50
C SER A 48 -11.63 -2.52 -1.69
N SER A 49 -11.10 -3.55 -2.35
CA SER A 49 -10.75 -4.83 -1.70
C SER A 49 -9.57 -4.65 -0.74
N VAL A 50 -8.56 -3.88 -1.15
CA VAL A 50 -7.40 -3.56 -0.31
C VAL A 50 -7.82 -2.70 0.88
N LEU A 51 -8.61 -1.64 0.68
CA LEU A 51 -9.06 -0.77 1.78
C LEU A 51 -9.91 -1.55 2.81
N ALA A 52 -10.80 -2.45 2.36
CA ALA A 52 -11.58 -3.30 3.25
C ALA A 52 -10.68 -4.18 4.13
N PHE A 53 -9.62 -4.75 3.56
CA PHE A 53 -8.63 -5.52 4.30
C PHE A 53 -7.88 -4.67 5.32
N LEU A 54 -7.36 -3.50 4.91
CA LEU A 54 -6.63 -2.60 5.80
C LEU A 54 -7.48 -2.16 6.99
N ASN A 55 -8.74 -1.80 6.74
CA ASN A 55 -9.69 -1.42 7.79
C ASN A 55 -9.98 -2.58 8.75
N ARG A 56 -10.25 -3.79 8.23
CA ARG A 56 -10.52 -4.98 9.05
C ARG A 56 -9.34 -5.32 9.97
N GLU A 57 -8.12 -5.22 9.46
CA GLU A 57 -6.90 -5.52 10.20
C GLU A 57 -6.39 -4.32 11.03
N SER A 58 -7.12 -3.20 11.03
CA SER A 58 -6.73 -1.94 11.68
C SER A 58 -5.32 -1.46 11.29
N ILE A 59 -4.97 -1.64 10.01
CA ILE A 59 -3.69 -1.21 9.45
C ILE A 59 -3.83 0.25 9.01
N GLN A 60 -3.02 1.12 9.60
CA GLN A 60 -2.94 2.52 9.18
C GLN A 60 -2.35 2.62 7.76
N TYR A 61 -2.93 3.50 6.96
CA TYR A 61 -2.47 3.80 5.61
C TYR A 61 -2.53 5.32 5.37
N LEU A 62 -1.75 5.76 4.39
CA LEU A 62 -1.75 7.13 3.91
C LEU A 62 -2.05 7.08 2.40
N VAL A 63 -2.98 7.91 1.95
CA VAL A 63 -3.22 8.12 0.52
C VAL A 63 -2.42 9.33 0.08
N ILE A 64 -1.64 9.17 -0.98
CA ILE A 64 -0.82 10.22 -1.60
C ILE A 64 -1.16 10.28 -3.09
N GLY A 65 -1.08 11.47 -3.68
CA GLY A 65 -1.42 11.75 -5.08
C GLY A 65 -1.47 13.23 -5.35
#